data_AF-A0A972RYT0-F1
#
_entry.id   AF-A0A972RYT0-F1
#
_cell.length_a   1.000
_cell.length_b   1.000
_cell.length_c   1.000
_cell.angle_alpha   90.00
_cell.angle_beta   90.00
_cell.angle_gamma   90.00
#
_symmetry.space_group_name_H-M   'P 1'
#
loop_
_entity.id
_entity.type
_entity.pdbx_description
1 polymer ?
#
loop_
_entity_poly.entity_id
_entity_poly.type
_entity_poly.pdbx_seq_one_letter_code
_entity_poly.pdbx_strand_id
1 'polypeptide(L)'
;MNREVIEEFSSDKGIKVILEYDRGRDIYVMTIFKETGKIVFQGDLNEIQRQAERFFVNSLKSLKNKMEIALLEDMYRKGSAF
;
A
#
# COMPACT_ATOMS: atom_id res chain seq x y z
N MET A 1 17.09 -14.74 4.80
CA MET A 1 15.81 -14.03 4.56
C MET A 1 15.50 -13.26 5.84
N ASN A 2 15.92 -12.00 5.94
CA ASN A 2 15.67 -11.18 7.14
C ASN A 2 14.58 -10.14 6.86
N ARG A 3 13.42 -10.63 6.39
CA ARG A 3 12.24 -9.78 6.27
C ARG A 3 11.39 -9.93 7.51
N GLU A 4 10.98 -8.79 8.04
CA GLU A 4 10.13 -8.68 9.21
C GLU A 4 8.84 -8.00 8.81
N VAL A 5 7.71 -8.65 9.05
CA VAL A 5 6.40 -8.04 8.83
C VAL A 5 6.19 -6.97 9.90
N ILE A 6 6.02 -5.73 9.45
CA ILE A 6 5.72 -4.59 10.33
C ILE A 6 4.21 -4.48 10.53
N GLU A 7 3.47 -4.55 9.43
CA GLU A 7 2.03 -4.33 9.42
C GLU A 7 1.36 -5.16 8.34
N GLU A 8 0.16 -5.66 8.66
CA GLU A 8 -0.70 -6.36 7.73
C GLU A 8 -2.12 -5.82 7.85
N PHE A 9 -2.71 -5.48 6.71
CA PHE A 9 -4.09 -5.05 6.59
C PHE A 9 -4.81 -5.94 5.58
N SER A 10 -6.03 -6.34 5.91
CA SER A 10 -6.92 -7.05 4.97
C SER A 10 -8.30 -6.40 5.00
N SER A 11 -8.91 -6.24 3.84
CA SER A 11 -10.26 -5.73 3.70
C SER A 11 -11.22 -6.84 3.28
N ASP A 12 -12.50 -6.67 3.62
CA ASP A 12 -13.60 -7.57 3.25
C ASP A 12 -13.82 -7.68 1.73
N LYS A 13 -13.13 -6.85 0.94
CA LYS A 13 -13.20 -6.80 -0.53
C LYS A 13 -12.05 -7.53 -1.22
N GLY A 14 -11.34 -8.40 -0.49
CA GLY A 14 -10.26 -9.22 -1.04
C GLY A 14 -8.95 -8.47 -1.31
N ILE A 15 -8.79 -7.26 -0.78
CA ILE A 15 -7.51 -6.53 -0.82
C ILE A 15 -6.74 -6.82 0.46
N LYS A 16 -5.50 -7.28 0.32
CA LYS A 16 -4.55 -7.50 1.42
C LYS A 16 -3.30 -6.68 1.19
N VAL A 17 -2.86 -5.94 2.19
CA VAL A 17 -1.63 -5.13 2.16
C VAL A 17 -0.70 -5.64 3.25
N ILE A 18 0.57 -5.86 2.91
CA ILE A 18 1.62 -6.26 3.85
C ILE A 18 2.76 -5.27 3.72
N LEU A 19 3.19 -4.68 4.83
CA LEU A 19 4.41 -3.90 4.93
C LEU A 19 5.47 -4.73 5.65
N GLU A 20 6.60 -4.95 4.99
CA GLU A 20 7.75 -5.66 5.51
C GLU A 20 8.97 -4.73 5.55
N TYR A 21 9.89 -4.98 6.48
CA TYR A 21 11.21 -4.39 6.50
C TYR A 21 12.26 -5.45 6.20
N ASP A 22 13.05 -5.23 5.16
CA ASP A 22 14.14 -6.09 4.74
C ASP A 22 15.44 -5.62 5.41
N ARG A 23 15.76 -6.19 6.57
CA ARG A 23 16.96 -5.82 7.35
C ARG A 23 18.26 -6.06 6.59
N GLY A 24 18.25 -6.94 5.58
CA GLY A 24 19.44 -7.23 4.78
C GLY A 24 19.73 -6.14 3.75
N ARG A 25 18.70 -5.39 3.34
CA ARG A 25 18.77 -4.32 2.33
C ARG A 25 18.52 -2.93 2.92
N ASP A 26 18.12 -2.85 4.18
CA ASP A 26 17.71 -1.62 4.87
C ASP A 26 16.63 -0.84 4.09
N ILE A 27 15.59 -1.57 3.66
CA ILE A 27 14.47 -1.00 2.91
C ILE A 27 13.14 -1.55 3.42
N TYR A 28 12.09 -0.79 3.15
CA TYR A 28 10.71 -1.24 3.30
C TYR A 28 10.24 -1.89 2.00
N VAL A 29 9.31 -2.84 2.15
CA VAL A 29 8.66 -3.55 1.05
C VAL A 29 7.17 -3.57 1.34
N MET A 30 6.38 -2.87 0.53
CA MET A 30 4.93 -2.91 0.63
C MET A 30 4.36 -3.77 -0.49
N THR A 31 3.63 -4.82 -0.14
CA THR A 31 2.95 -5.71 -1.08
C THR A 31 1.45 -5.54 -0.98
N ILE A 32 0.79 -5.21 -2.08
CA ILE A 32 -0.67 -5.13 -2.19
C ILE A 32 -1.14 -6.31 -3.04
N PHE A 33 -1.87 -7.24 -2.43
CA PHE A 33 -2.59 -8.32 -3.09
C PHE A 33 -4.00 -7.85 -3.45
N LYS A 34 -4.39 -8.07 -4.70
CA LYS A 34 -5.73 -7.93 -5.26
C LYS A 34 -6.13 -9.29 -5.85
N GLU A 35 -7.41 -9.48 -6.16
CA GLU A 35 -7.88 -10.70 -6.85
C GLU A 35 -7.15 -10.94 -8.18
N THR A 36 -6.78 -9.87 -8.88
CA THR A 36 -6.15 -9.91 -10.20
C THR A 36 -4.62 -10.04 -10.16
N GLY A 37 -4.00 -10.05 -8.98
CA GLY A 37 -2.55 -10.17 -8.83
C GLY A 37 -2.00 -9.40 -7.65
N LYS A 38 -0.69 -9.15 -7.66
CA LYS A 38 -0.02 -8.38 -6.60
C LYS A 38 0.81 -7.25 -7.17
N ILE A 39 0.90 -6.17 -6.40
CA ILE A 39 1.75 -5.01 -6.68
C ILE A 39 2.75 -4.90 -5.53
N VAL A 40 4.00 -4.61 -5.85
CA VAL A 40 5.08 -4.50 -4.86
C VAL A 40 5.76 -3.16 -5.02
N PHE A 41 5.88 -2.42 -3.92
CA PHE A 41 6.66 -1.20 -3.80
C PHE A 41 7.84 -1.47 -2.88
N GLN A 42 9.02 -0.95 -3.20
CA GLN A 42 10.25 -1.13 -2.43
C GLN A 42 10.98 0.20 -2.34
N GLY A 43 11.62 0.47 -1.21
CA GLY A 43 12.40 1.68 -0.98
C GLY A 43 12.27 2.15 0.47
N ASP A 44 12.58 3.42 0.70
CA ASP A 44 12.21 4.05 1.96
C ASP A 44 10.68 4.30 2.04
N LEU A 45 10.18 4.66 3.22
CA LEU A 45 8.74 4.90 3.40
C LEU A 45 8.22 6.05 2.53
N ASN A 46 9.01 7.10 2.28
CA ASN A 46 8.60 8.25 1.47
C ASN A 46 8.50 7.88 -0.01
N GLU A 47 9.43 7.07 -0.51
CA GLU A 47 9.41 6.53 -1.86
C GLU A 47 8.21 5.64 -2.08
N ILE A 48 7.94 4.74 -1.13
CA ILE A 48 6.76 3.86 -1.17
C ILE A 48 5.48 4.69 -1.17
N GLN A 49 5.36 5.68 -0.30
CA GLN A 49 4.20 6.58 -0.26
C GLN A 49 4.01 7.30 -1.60
N ARG A 50 5.06 7.93 -2.15
CA ARG A 50 4.97 8.65 -3.43
C ARG A 50 4.59 7.71 -4.59
N GLN A 51 5.14 6.50 -4.62
CA GLN A 51 4.82 5.51 -5.67
C GLN A 51 3.38 5.00 -5.52
N ALA A 52 2.94 4.72 -4.30
CA ALA A 52 1.58 4.30 -4.00
C ALA A 52 0.57 5.39 -4.37
N GLU A 53 0.80 6.64 -3.94
CA GLU A 53 -0.02 7.79 -4.30
C GLU A 53 -0.13 7.94 -5.83
N ARG A 54 0.99 7.91 -6.56
CA ARG A 54 0.96 7.97 -8.03
C ARG A 54 0.18 6.82 -8.64
N PHE A 55 0.37 5.60 -8.14
CA PHE A 55 -0.32 4.42 -8.61
C PHE A 55 -1.84 4.55 -8.41
N PHE A 56 -2.27 4.96 -7.23
CA PHE A 56 -3.69 5.14 -6.93
C PHE A 56 -4.29 6.34 -7.65
N VAL A 57 -3.59 7.48 -7.75
CA VAL A 57 -4.07 8.65 -8.54
C VAL A 57 -4.24 8.30 -10.02
N ASN A 58 -3.31 7.54 -10.60
CA ASN A 58 -3.44 7.07 -11.98
C ASN A 58 -4.57 6.04 -12.13
N SER A 59 -4.74 5.16 -11.14
CA SER A 59 -5.87 4.21 -11.09
C SER A 59 -7.21 4.95 -11.02
N LEU A 60 -7.34 5.97 -10.15
CA LEU A 60 -8.51 6.84 -10.02
C LEU A 60 -8.83 7.62 -11.30
N LYS A 61 -7.81 8.12 -12.02
CA LYS A 61 -8.03 8.75 -13.34
C LYS A 61 -8.56 7.78 -14.38
N SER A 62 -8.28 6.48 -14.24
CA SER A 62 -8.79 5.43 -15.13
C SER A 62 -10.13 4.83 -14.68
N LEU A 63 -10.50 4.96 -13.39
CA LEU A 63 -11.61 4.24 -12.77
C LEU A 63 -12.59 5.17 -12.05
N LYS A 64 -13.79 5.24 -12.64
CA LYS A 64 -15.03 5.79 -12.07
C LYS A 64 -15.58 4.94 -10.89
N ASN A 65 -14.72 4.31 -10.09
CA ASN A 65 -15.12 3.31 -9.09
C ASN A 65 -14.82 3.77 -7.65
N LYS A 66 -15.91 3.96 -6.89
CA LYS A 66 -15.98 4.48 -5.52
C LYS A 66 -15.22 3.66 -4.45
N MET A 67 -14.67 2.49 -4.79
CA MET A 67 -14.00 1.61 -3.82
C MET A 67 -12.53 1.95 -3.59
N GLU A 68 -11.81 2.44 -4.60
CA GLU A 68 -10.40 2.80 -4.45
C GLU A 68 -10.24 4.12 -3.66
N ILE A 69 -11.27 4.98 -3.69
CA ILE A 69 -11.35 6.20 -2.87
C ILE A 69 -11.48 5.85 -1.38
N ALA A 70 -12.28 4.84 -1.01
CA ALA A 70 -12.49 4.48 0.40
C ALA A 70 -11.21 3.97 1.09
N LEU A 71 -10.33 3.29 0.35
CA LEU A 71 -9.03 2.82 0.84
C LEU A 71 -8.05 3.97 1.06
N LEU A 72 -8.02 4.94 0.14
CA LEU A 72 -7.24 6.17 0.31
C LEU A 72 -7.80 7.04 1.46
N GLU A 73 -9.13 7.17 1.56
CA GLU A 73 -9.76 7.94 2.62
C GLU A 73 -9.51 7.34 4.01
N ASP A 74 -9.49 6.01 4.16
CA ASP A 74 -9.16 5.37 5.44
C ASP A 74 -7.67 5.54 5.80
N MET A 75 -6.78 5.47 4.80
CA MET A 75 -5.35 5.71 5.00
C MET A 75 -5.06 7.18 5.37
N TYR A 76 -5.69 8.17 4.72
CA TYR A 76 -5.49 9.59 5.05
C TYR A 76 -6.24 10.03 6.32
N ARG A 77 -7.42 9.46 6.63
CA ARG A 77 -8.11 9.76 7.90
C ARG A 77 -7.31 9.31 9.12
N LYS A 78 -6.60 8.19 9.04
CA LYS A 78 -5.73 7.71 10.13
C LYS A 78 -4.39 8.45 10.19
N GLY A 79 -3.93 9.02 9.08
CA GLY A 79 -2.72 9.86 9.02
C GLY A 79 -2.90 11.33 9.43
N SER A 80 -4.14 11.81 9.65
CA SER A 80 -4.47 13.21 9.94
C SER A 80 -4.77 13.49 11.42
N ALA A 81 -4.37 12.60 12.33
CA ALA A 81 -4.45 12.83 13.78
C ALA A 81 -3.08 13.24 14.33
N PHE A 82 -2.60 14.41 13.92
CA PHE A 82 -1.57 15.20 14.61
C PHE A 82 -1.91 16.68 14.52
#